data_AF-A0A6G9AMX7-F1
#
_entry.id   AF-A0A6G9AMX7-F1
#
_cell.length_a   1.000
_cell.length_b   1.000
_cell.length_c   1.000
_cell.angle_alpha   90.00
_cell.angle_beta   90.00
_cell.angle_gamma   90.00
#
_symmetry.space_group_name_H-M   'P 1'
#
loop_
_entity.id
_entity.type
_entity.pdbx_description
1 polymer ?
#
loop_
_entity_poly.entity_id
_entity_poly.type
_entity_poly.pdbx_seq_one_letter_code
_entity_poly.pdbx_strand_id
1 'polypeptide(L)'
;MVGKRQLSSALGTLPRLGKVVPTTNFYHRLKQDLDLSFLYELVTPYYGKCGHQSIDPVLFFKLMLVEHLENLSSDRALIRHCQLRLDILFFLDQALDQPLPWHSTLSRTRHRLPDKVFEECFQYSLRQCAQANLVDGQIQAIDTAYVEANASLDNLEAKKIANWTLDVNQDATQAAPEKVSFVKANQYVNPKRVARNNRTHQSLTDPQARLATKPGKPFRLFYSASMVVDTAQHVITHIQADAADEKDARHLLTLVDQATVRLRALGLPLRCVLADAGFGSGNNYAGLESRNIEGFVALFGQYTPIREPFTYDPKEDVYRCSYGAVLKNYGLRMMGGYGNYYYFSKVSECKDCPIKVKCCGKKQRKRLVFTMYRNHYERMQKRVSSAKGSRMKKLRSSTVEPVFGSLLNYFGMRRSNARGQSAAHKRMLLAATAYNLKKWLVKKDWPKAVTQVLVLYPDNLFVSFNLGLWKRSGLCNSHGRLLIHAQIIHRNITMNVISVTFWAWD
;
A
#
# COMPACT_ATOMS: atom_id res chain seq x y z
N MET A 1 12.68 20.68 27.28
CA MET A 1 13.99 20.03 27.02
C MET A 1 13.78 18.64 26.42
N VAL A 2 14.69 18.16 25.58
CA VAL A 2 14.70 16.76 25.11
C VAL A 2 14.88 15.85 26.32
N GLY A 3 14.01 14.86 26.48
CA GLY A 3 14.22 13.84 27.50
C GLY A 3 15.41 12.97 27.09
N LYS A 4 16.44 12.88 27.92
CA LYS A 4 17.50 11.88 27.78
C LYS A 4 17.57 11.13 29.09
N ARG A 5 17.29 9.83 29.07
CA ARG A 5 17.41 9.00 30.26
C ARG A 5 18.86 8.57 30.47
N GLN A 6 19.31 8.65 31.71
CA GLN A 6 20.46 7.91 32.20
C GLN A 6 19.91 6.68 32.93
N LEU A 7 20.40 5.48 32.60
CA LEU A 7 20.09 4.29 33.39
C LEU A 7 20.77 4.46 34.76
N SER A 8 20.01 4.82 35.79
CA SER A 8 20.49 4.70 37.16
C SER A 8 20.52 3.22 37.52
N SER A 9 21.70 2.72 37.88
CA SER A 9 21.82 1.42 38.53
C SER A 9 21.25 1.55 39.94
N ALA A 10 19.95 1.33 40.12
CA ALA A 10 19.38 1.25 41.45
C ALA A 10 20.08 0.10 42.20
N LEU A 11 20.75 0.44 43.31
CA LEU A 11 21.19 -0.50 44.33
C LEU A 11 19.94 -1.10 44.97
N GLY A 12 19.41 -2.17 44.39
CA GLY A 12 18.26 -2.89 44.92
C GLY A 12 18.36 -4.37 44.57
N THR A 13 17.93 -5.22 45.50
CA THR A 13 17.93 -6.69 45.47
C THR A 13 17.08 -7.34 44.35
N LEU A 14 16.49 -6.55 43.45
CA LEU A 14 15.72 -7.06 42.32
C LEU A 14 16.65 -7.53 41.19
N PRO A 15 16.41 -8.71 40.57
CA PRO A 15 17.22 -9.18 39.47
C PRO A 15 17.11 -8.21 38.27
N ARG A 16 18.27 -7.87 37.67
CA ARG A 16 18.31 -7.09 36.43
C ARG A 16 17.47 -7.82 35.38
N LEU A 17 16.54 -7.11 34.72
CA LEU A 17 15.63 -7.71 33.73
C LEU A 17 16.37 -8.49 32.62
N GLY A 18 17.58 -8.08 32.24
CA GLY A 18 18.41 -8.79 31.27
C GLY A 18 18.90 -10.18 31.71
N LYS A 19 18.83 -10.54 33.00
CA LYS A 19 19.06 -11.91 33.48
C LYS A 19 17.79 -12.77 33.47
N VAL A 20 16.62 -12.13 33.48
CA VAL A 20 15.31 -12.81 33.59
C VAL A 20 14.73 -13.07 32.20
N VAL A 21 14.89 -12.13 31.27
CA VAL A 21 14.34 -12.25 29.91
C VAL A 21 15.27 -13.11 29.06
N PRO A 22 14.81 -14.25 28.51
CA PRO A 22 15.65 -15.13 27.68
C PRO A 22 16.18 -14.44 26.43
N THR A 23 17.38 -14.80 25.99
CA THR A 23 17.99 -14.28 24.75
C THR A 23 17.23 -14.66 23.49
N THR A 24 16.46 -15.77 23.52
CA THR A 24 15.59 -16.20 22.42
C THR A 24 14.30 -15.38 22.30
N ASN A 25 13.95 -14.59 23.34
CA ASN A 25 12.76 -13.74 23.32
C ASN A 25 12.86 -12.68 22.19
N PHE A 26 11.72 -12.40 21.54
CA PHE A 26 11.65 -11.46 20.43
C PHE A 26 12.09 -10.04 20.82
N TYR A 27 11.61 -9.53 21.96
CA TYR A 27 11.95 -8.18 22.45
C TYR A 27 13.38 -8.07 22.95
N HIS A 28 13.96 -9.17 23.43
CA HIS A 28 15.37 -9.23 23.77
C HIS A 28 16.25 -9.01 22.53
N ARG A 29 16.00 -9.79 21.47
CA ARG A 29 16.73 -9.67 20.20
C ARG A 29 16.50 -8.32 19.54
N LEU A 30 15.26 -7.85 19.52
CA LEU A 30 14.92 -6.53 19.01
C LEU A 30 15.70 -5.45 19.76
N LYS A 31 15.83 -5.52 21.10
CA LYS A 31 16.62 -4.56 21.88
C LYS A 31 18.10 -4.57 21.50
N GLN A 32 18.69 -5.75 21.29
CA GLN A 32 20.11 -5.89 20.97
C GLN A 32 20.46 -5.28 19.61
N ASP A 33 19.56 -5.45 18.64
CA ASP A 33 19.81 -5.05 17.25
C ASP A 33 19.29 -3.65 16.91
N LEU A 34 18.24 -3.18 17.58
CA LEU A 34 17.57 -1.92 17.24
C LEU A 34 18.27 -0.72 17.89
N ASP A 35 19.00 0.06 17.09
CA ASP A 35 19.54 1.35 17.49
C ASP A 35 18.66 2.52 17.00
N LEU A 36 18.10 3.26 17.95
CA LEU A 36 17.29 4.45 17.72
C LEU A 36 17.95 5.73 18.23
N SER A 37 19.25 5.71 18.53
CA SER A 37 19.99 6.87 19.07
C SER A 37 19.93 8.11 18.16
N PHE A 38 19.83 7.92 16.84
CA PHE A 38 19.67 9.01 15.85
C PHE A 38 18.44 9.89 16.11
N LEU A 39 17.44 9.38 16.82
CA LEU A 39 16.24 10.15 17.17
C LEU A 39 16.54 11.37 18.02
N TYR A 40 17.54 11.31 18.91
CA TYR A 40 17.85 12.43 19.80
C TYR A 40 18.21 13.69 19.01
N GLU A 41 19.09 13.56 18.01
CA GLU A 41 19.46 14.67 17.13
C GLU A 41 18.26 15.11 16.27
N LEU A 42 17.57 14.15 15.66
CA LEU A 42 16.46 14.42 14.74
C LEU A 42 15.32 15.21 15.39
N VAL A 43 15.02 14.94 16.66
CA VAL A 43 13.90 15.59 17.34
C VAL A 43 14.27 16.84 18.10
N THR A 44 15.57 17.10 18.35
CA THR A 44 16.06 18.24 19.14
C THR A 44 15.42 19.57 18.76
N PRO A 45 15.26 19.93 17.45
CA PRO A 45 14.63 21.19 17.05
C PRO A 45 13.17 21.35 17.52
N TYR A 46 12.46 20.26 17.80
CA TYR A 46 11.06 20.29 18.20
C TYR A 46 10.86 20.41 19.71
N TYR A 47 11.94 20.44 20.51
CA TYR A 47 11.88 20.57 21.96
C TYR A 47 12.42 21.93 22.43
N GLY A 48 11.70 22.55 23.37
CA GLY A 48 12.12 23.83 23.97
C GLY A 48 13.31 23.64 24.94
N LYS A 49 14.04 24.73 25.19
CA LYS A 49 15.21 24.76 26.11
C LYS A 49 14.83 24.85 27.60
N CYS A 50 13.60 25.25 27.91
CA CYS A 50 13.08 25.39 29.28
C CYS A 50 11.77 24.60 29.48
N GLY A 51 11.28 24.54 30.72
CA GLY A 51 10.04 23.85 31.11
C GLY A 51 10.22 22.37 31.48
N HIS A 52 9.09 21.69 31.72
CA HIS A 52 9.09 20.28 32.13
C HIS A 52 9.82 19.39 31.11
N GLN A 53 10.61 18.43 31.61
CA GLN A 53 11.28 17.46 30.75
C GLN A 53 10.25 16.62 30.01
N SER A 54 10.43 16.46 28.70
CA SER A 54 9.51 15.63 27.92
C SER A 54 9.87 14.15 28.02
N ILE A 55 9.00 13.29 27.49
CA ILE A 55 9.28 11.87 27.31
C ILE A 55 10.57 11.70 26.50
N ASP A 56 11.37 10.71 26.88
CA ASP A 56 12.53 10.28 26.10
C ASP A 56 12.06 9.85 24.69
N PRO A 57 12.61 10.44 23.61
CA PRO A 57 12.26 10.10 22.23
C PRO A 57 12.41 8.61 21.91
N VAL A 58 13.49 7.96 22.38
CA VAL A 58 13.72 6.54 22.13
C VAL A 58 12.65 5.70 22.82
N LEU A 59 12.34 6.01 24.08
CA LEU A 59 11.24 5.36 24.81
C LEU A 59 9.91 5.55 24.09
N PHE A 60 9.61 6.76 23.62
CA PHE A 60 8.39 7.06 22.88
C PHE A 60 8.27 6.17 21.63
N PHE A 61 9.31 6.13 20.78
CA PHE A 61 9.27 5.31 19.56
C PHE A 61 9.23 3.81 19.86
N LYS A 62 9.94 3.33 20.89
CA LYS A 62 9.83 1.93 21.32
C LYS A 62 8.40 1.58 21.76
N LEU A 63 7.73 2.45 22.52
CA LEU A 63 6.31 2.26 22.89
C LEU A 63 5.41 2.21 21.65
N MET A 64 5.62 3.09 20.67
CA MET A 64 4.87 3.07 19.41
C MET A 64 5.11 1.80 18.59
N LEU A 65 6.34 1.27 18.59
CA LEU A 65 6.63 -0.02 17.96
C LEU A 65 5.91 -1.16 18.67
N VAL A 66 5.93 -1.19 20.01
CA VAL A 66 5.19 -2.18 20.81
C VAL A 66 3.70 -2.13 20.50
N GLU A 67 3.12 -0.93 20.38
CA GLU A 67 1.71 -0.75 20.00
C GLU A 67 1.36 -1.57 18.74
N HIS A 68 2.18 -1.45 17.69
CA HIS A 68 1.94 -2.16 16.45
C HIS A 68 2.36 -3.63 16.52
N LEU A 69 3.48 -3.98 17.15
CA LEU A 69 3.95 -5.36 17.28
C LEU A 69 2.98 -6.25 18.06
N GLU A 70 2.26 -5.67 19.02
CA GLU A 70 1.28 -6.35 19.87
C GLU A 70 -0.17 -6.14 19.39
N ASN A 71 -0.36 -5.55 18.20
CA ASN A 71 -1.68 -5.30 17.60
C ASN A 71 -2.63 -4.50 18.51
N LEU A 72 -2.08 -3.55 19.27
CA LEU A 72 -2.84 -2.70 20.19
C LEU A 72 -3.30 -1.43 19.46
N SER A 73 -4.54 -1.01 19.73
CA SER A 73 -5.07 0.21 19.12
C SER A 73 -5.11 1.40 20.10
N SER A 74 -5.04 1.17 21.41
CA SER A 74 -5.26 2.20 22.44
C SER A 74 -3.99 2.49 23.23
N ASP A 75 -3.63 3.78 23.35
CA ASP A 75 -2.50 4.21 24.19
C ASP A 75 -2.67 3.77 25.67
N ARG A 76 -3.91 3.69 26.16
CA ARG A 76 -4.20 3.15 27.52
C ARG A 76 -3.94 1.65 27.61
N ALA A 77 -4.37 0.91 26.59
CA ALA A 77 -4.15 -0.53 26.53
C ALA A 77 -2.66 -0.83 26.39
N LEU A 78 -1.92 -0.03 25.61
CA LEU A 78 -0.47 -0.11 25.48
C LEU A 78 0.22 0.03 26.84
N ILE A 79 -0.04 1.11 27.59
CA ILE A 79 0.60 1.29 28.89
C ILE A 79 0.25 0.15 29.84
N ARG A 80 -1.01 -0.28 29.90
CA ARG A 80 -1.43 -1.42 30.72
C ARG A 80 -0.72 -2.71 30.31
N HIS A 81 -0.58 -2.96 29.00
CA HIS A 81 0.08 -4.15 28.47
C HIS A 81 1.58 -4.16 28.81
N CYS A 82 2.25 -3.02 28.66
CA CYS A 82 3.64 -2.86 29.03
C CYS A 82 3.88 -3.06 30.53
N GLN A 83 2.95 -2.63 31.40
CA GLN A 83 3.05 -2.83 32.86
C GLN A 83 3.05 -4.31 33.27
N LEU A 84 2.46 -5.19 32.45
CA LEU A 84 2.28 -6.60 32.78
C LEU A 84 3.38 -7.51 32.19
N ARG A 85 4.27 -6.99 31.35
CA ARG A 85 5.20 -7.78 30.54
C ARG A 85 6.66 -7.40 30.77
N LEU A 86 7.39 -8.29 31.45
CA LEU A 86 8.82 -8.10 31.78
C LEU A 86 9.71 -7.96 30.53
N ASP A 87 9.42 -8.70 29.47
CA ASP A 87 10.17 -8.66 28.21
C ASP A 87 10.01 -7.32 27.48
N ILE A 88 8.80 -6.74 27.53
CA ILE A 88 8.54 -5.41 27.01
C ILE A 88 9.23 -4.35 27.89
N LEU A 89 9.11 -4.42 29.22
CA LEU A 89 9.81 -3.48 30.12
C LEU A 89 11.32 -3.50 29.91
N PHE A 90 11.89 -4.69 29.67
CA PHE A 90 13.30 -4.85 29.30
C PHE A 90 13.63 -4.13 27.98
N PHE A 91 12.83 -4.35 26.93
CA PHE A 91 13.00 -3.64 25.65
C PHE A 91 12.92 -2.13 25.80
N LEU A 92 12.01 -1.64 26.64
CA LEU A 92 11.77 -0.22 26.92
C LEU A 92 12.82 0.42 27.85
N ASP A 93 13.81 -0.32 28.35
CA ASP A 93 14.77 0.16 29.35
C ASP A 93 14.07 0.73 30.61
N GLN A 94 13.01 0.05 31.08
CA GLN A 94 12.26 0.42 32.29
C GLN A 94 12.64 -0.47 33.46
N ALA A 95 12.93 0.15 34.60
CA ALA A 95 13.02 -0.56 35.86
C ALA A 95 11.61 -0.92 36.38
N LEU A 96 11.51 -1.95 37.22
CA LEU A 96 10.22 -2.47 37.73
C LEU A 96 9.50 -1.48 38.66
N ASP A 97 10.27 -0.66 39.38
CA ASP A 97 9.82 0.36 40.31
C ASP A 97 9.55 1.72 39.63
N GLN A 98 9.88 1.85 38.34
CA GLN A 98 9.71 3.10 37.60
C GLN A 98 8.33 3.15 36.90
N PRO A 99 7.55 4.23 37.09
CA PRO A 99 6.28 4.37 36.38
C PRO A 99 6.50 4.64 34.89
N LEU A 100 5.69 3.97 34.07
CA LEU A 100 5.56 4.27 32.64
C LEU A 100 4.93 5.66 32.41
N PRO A 101 5.22 6.30 31.26
CA PRO A 101 4.63 7.58 30.93
C PRO A 101 3.10 7.49 30.84
N TRP A 102 2.43 8.57 31.25
CA TRP A 102 0.97 8.64 31.15
C TRP A 102 0.52 8.59 29.68
N HIS A 103 -0.56 7.87 29.39
CA HIS A 103 -0.99 7.57 28.02
C HIS A 103 -1.22 8.81 27.15
N SER A 104 -1.69 9.94 27.71
CA SER A 104 -1.90 11.15 26.90
C SER A 104 -0.61 11.80 26.45
N THR A 105 0.50 11.59 27.17
CA THR A 105 1.82 12.06 26.76
C THR A 105 2.20 11.44 25.42
N LEU A 106 1.87 10.15 25.20
CA LEU A 106 2.09 9.49 23.91
C LEU A 106 1.30 10.15 22.79
N SER A 107 -0.01 10.33 22.99
CA SER A 107 -0.87 10.99 22.00
C SER A 107 -0.41 12.42 21.68
N ARG A 108 -0.08 13.23 22.70
CA ARG A 108 0.38 14.62 22.51
C ARG A 108 1.72 14.68 21.78
N THR A 109 2.68 13.82 22.15
CA THR A 109 3.98 13.75 21.47
C THR A 109 3.82 13.31 20.01
N ARG A 110 2.96 12.33 19.73
CA ARG A 110 2.66 11.87 18.36
C ARG A 110 2.09 12.99 17.48
N HIS A 111 1.23 13.85 18.03
CA HIS A 111 0.70 15.01 17.31
C HIS A 111 1.77 16.10 17.11
N ARG A 112 2.59 16.36 18.13
CA ARG A 112 3.63 17.40 18.11
C ARG A 112 4.74 17.14 17.10
N LEU A 113 5.26 15.91 17.04
CA LEU A 113 6.36 15.56 16.14
C LEU A 113 5.87 15.54 14.68
N PRO A 114 6.62 16.08 13.70
CA PRO A 114 6.20 16.09 12.31
C PRO A 114 6.36 14.73 11.63
N ASP A 115 5.67 14.55 10.51
CA ASP A 115 5.66 13.31 9.69
C ASP A 115 7.07 12.85 9.33
N LYS A 116 7.96 13.80 8.99
CA LYS A 116 9.37 13.55 8.66
C LYS A 116 10.10 12.69 9.71
N VAL A 117 9.82 12.87 11.00
CA VAL A 117 10.48 12.07 12.06
C VAL A 117 10.07 10.59 11.96
N PHE A 118 8.80 10.34 11.67
CA PHE A 118 8.27 8.98 11.48
C PHE A 118 8.73 8.38 10.14
N GLU A 119 8.89 9.20 9.11
CA GLU A 119 9.48 8.78 7.85
C GLU A 119 10.93 8.32 8.02
N GLU A 120 11.73 9.03 8.81
CA GLU A 120 13.11 8.60 9.11
C GLU A 120 13.17 7.27 9.87
N CYS A 121 12.22 7.02 10.78
CA CYS A 121 12.09 5.72 11.45
C CYS A 121 11.76 4.59 10.47
N PHE A 122 10.83 4.86 9.55
CA PHE A 122 10.49 3.92 8.49
C PHE A 122 11.72 3.68 7.58
N GLN A 123 12.40 4.73 7.14
CA GLN A 123 13.61 4.62 6.31
C GLN A 123 14.71 3.86 7.01
N TYR A 124 14.89 4.03 8.33
CA TYR A 124 15.79 3.23 9.13
C TYR A 124 15.45 1.74 9.03
N SER A 125 14.18 1.34 9.23
CA SER A 125 13.79 -0.07 9.11
C SER A 125 13.99 -0.64 7.71
N LEU A 126 13.78 0.18 6.67
CA LEU A 126 14.02 -0.20 5.29
C LEU A 126 15.51 -0.38 5.00
N ARG A 127 16.37 0.51 5.51
CA ARG A 127 17.84 0.37 5.45
C ARG A 127 18.30 -0.95 6.06
N GLN A 128 17.79 -1.29 7.25
CA GLN A 128 18.11 -2.56 7.91
C GLN A 128 17.70 -3.77 7.05
N CYS A 129 16.51 -3.72 6.44
CA CYS A 129 16.06 -4.78 5.53
C CYS A 129 16.93 -4.89 4.27
N ALA A 130 17.30 -3.76 3.67
CA ALA A 130 18.15 -3.74 2.47
C ALA A 130 19.56 -4.28 2.75
N GLN A 131 20.18 -3.88 3.87
CA GLN A 131 21.48 -4.40 4.32
C GLN A 131 21.45 -5.92 4.59
N ALA A 132 20.29 -6.45 4.99
CA ALA A 132 20.07 -7.89 5.16
C ALA A 132 19.70 -8.63 3.86
N ASN A 133 19.82 -7.98 2.69
CA ASN A 133 19.45 -8.52 1.37
C ASN A 133 17.99 -9.01 1.29
N LEU A 134 17.08 -8.32 1.99
CA LEU A 134 15.63 -8.59 1.91
C LEU A 134 14.91 -7.78 0.83
N VAL A 135 15.61 -6.82 0.19
CA VAL A 135 15.03 -5.91 -0.80
C VAL A 135 15.82 -6.03 -2.09
N ASP A 136 15.17 -6.41 -3.18
CA ASP A 136 15.78 -6.43 -4.52
C ASP A 136 15.63 -5.07 -5.22
N GLY A 137 14.53 -4.35 -4.95
CA GLY A 137 14.25 -3.02 -5.48
C GLY A 137 13.65 -3.02 -6.89
N GLN A 138 13.91 -4.04 -7.69
CA GLN A 138 13.59 -4.05 -9.12
C GLN A 138 12.10 -4.05 -9.44
N ILE A 139 11.32 -4.88 -8.75
CA ILE A 139 9.89 -5.08 -9.00
C ILE A 139 9.11 -4.72 -7.74
N GLN A 140 8.33 -3.65 -7.84
CA GLN A 140 7.50 -3.12 -6.78
C GLN A 140 6.02 -3.37 -7.07
N ALA A 141 5.28 -3.85 -6.08
CA ALA A 141 3.84 -4.08 -6.18
C ALA A 141 3.08 -3.06 -5.32
N ILE A 142 2.03 -2.48 -5.91
CA ILE A 142 1.27 -1.35 -5.37
C ILE A 142 -0.19 -1.76 -5.19
N ASP A 143 -0.75 -1.41 -4.05
CA ASP A 143 -2.17 -1.57 -3.76
C ASP A 143 -2.65 -0.54 -2.73
N THR A 144 -3.95 -0.31 -2.66
CA THR A 144 -4.60 0.60 -1.71
C THR A 144 -5.64 -0.14 -0.89
N ALA A 145 -5.68 0.12 0.42
CA ALA A 145 -6.73 -0.41 1.30
C ALA A 145 -7.32 0.68 2.20
N TYR A 146 -8.62 0.61 2.45
CA TYR A 146 -9.29 1.52 3.38
C TYR A 146 -9.03 1.15 4.85
N VAL A 147 -8.52 2.12 5.60
CA VAL A 147 -8.32 2.10 7.06
C VAL A 147 -9.40 2.94 7.72
N GLU A 148 -10.14 2.36 8.68
CA GLU A 148 -11.25 3.06 9.34
C GLU A 148 -10.74 4.25 10.15
N ALA A 149 -11.37 5.41 10.00
CA ALA A 149 -11.00 6.62 10.73
C ALA A 149 -11.55 6.62 12.17
N ASN A 150 -10.98 7.44 13.05
CA ASN A 150 -11.53 7.64 14.40
C ASN A 150 -12.68 8.66 14.41
N ALA A 151 -13.75 8.37 13.68
CA ALA A 151 -14.88 9.28 13.52
C ALA A 151 -16.21 8.52 13.42
N SER A 152 -17.28 9.11 13.98
CA SER A 152 -18.64 8.56 13.90
C SER A 152 -19.43 9.20 12.76
N LEU A 153 -20.35 8.42 12.17
CA LEU A 153 -21.35 8.89 11.20
C LEU A 153 -22.43 9.76 11.84
N ASP A 154 -22.63 9.66 13.16
CA ASP A 154 -23.63 10.45 13.89
C ASP A 154 -23.20 11.91 14.03
N ASN A 155 -21.89 12.15 14.01
CA ASN A 155 -21.28 13.47 14.14
C ASN A 155 -20.94 14.07 12.76
N LEU A 156 -21.81 13.89 11.77
CA LEU A 156 -21.68 14.51 10.45
C LEU A 156 -22.45 15.83 10.43
N GLU A 157 -21.79 16.89 9.99
CA GLU A 157 -22.40 18.20 9.77
C GLU A 157 -22.37 18.55 8.29
N ALA A 158 -23.40 19.24 7.82
CA ALA A 158 -23.43 19.80 6.48
C ALA A 158 -22.42 20.95 6.35
N LYS A 159 -21.70 20.98 5.23
CA LYS A 159 -20.74 22.06 4.94
C LYS A 159 -21.49 23.36 4.70
N LYS A 160 -20.87 24.51 5.01
CA LYS A 160 -21.48 25.86 4.81
C LYS A 160 -22.07 26.07 3.41
N ILE A 161 -21.44 25.56 2.36
CA ILE A 161 -21.93 25.62 0.97
C ILE A 161 -23.23 24.81 0.80
N ALA A 162 -23.32 23.64 1.44
CA ALA A 162 -24.53 22.84 1.44
C ALA A 162 -25.64 23.51 2.26
N ASN A 163 -25.30 24.16 3.39
CA ASN A 163 -26.27 24.94 4.18
C ASN A 163 -26.86 26.08 3.35
N TRP A 164 -26.02 26.87 2.65
CA TRP A 164 -26.51 27.92 1.75
C TRP A 164 -27.46 27.39 0.67
N THR A 165 -27.15 26.23 0.07
CA THR A 165 -28.02 25.60 -0.93
C THR A 165 -29.33 25.08 -0.32
N LEU A 166 -29.30 24.63 0.94
CA LEU A 166 -30.49 24.22 1.67
C LEU A 166 -31.37 25.42 2.03
N ASP A 167 -30.76 26.53 2.44
CA ASP A 167 -31.45 27.76 2.82
C ASP A 167 -32.13 28.42 1.59
N VAL A 168 -31.47 28.41 0.42
CA VAL A 168 -32.06 28.93 -0.83
C VAL A 168 -33.23 28.06 -1.34
N ASN A 169 -33.31 26.79 -0.94
CA ASN A 169 -34.43 25.91 -1.29
C ASN A 169 -35.60 25.96 -0.29
N GLN A 170 -35.54 26.80 0.75
CA GLN A 170 -36.64 26.93 1.73
C GLN A 170 -37.84 27.76 1.21
N ASP A 171 -37.72 28.46 0.08
CA ASP A 171 -38.79 29.32 -0.48
C ASP A 171 -39.62 28.67 -1.61
N ALA A 172 -39.57 27.35 -1.80
CA ALA A 172 -40.47 26.65 -2.73
C ALA A 172 -41.67 26.02 -1.98
N THR A 173 -42.44 26.84 -1.27
CA THR A 173 -43.77 26.47 -0.76
C THR A 173 -44.78 26.55 -1.91
N GLN A 174 -44.66 25.67 -2.91
CA GLN A 174 -45.77 25.43 -3.84
C GLN A 174 -46.51 24.18 -3.37
N ALA A 175 -47.76 24.41 -2.95
CA ALA A 175 -48.71 23.40 -2.53
C ALA A 175 -48.70 22.21 -3.50
N ALA A 176 -48.51 21.01 -2.94
CA ALA A 176 -48.65 19.78 -3.69
C ALA A 176 -50.09 19.68 -4.22
N PRO A 177 -50.31 19.37 -5.52
CA PRO A 177 -51.65 19.12 -6.01
C PRO A 177 -52.17 17.82 -5.39
N GLU A 178 -53.36 17.90 -4.78
CA GLU A 178 -54.12 16.73 -4.38
C GLU A 178 -54.53 15.92 -5.61
N LYS A 179 -54.18 14.64 -5.58
CA LYS A 179 -54.55 13.56 -6.51
C LYS A 179 -53.83 13.56 -7.86
N VAL A 180 -52.81 12.72 -7.96
CA VAL A 180 -52.40 12.11 -9.24
C VAL A 180 -52.41 10.59 -9.09
N SER A 181 -53.11 9.96 -10.02
CA SER A 181 -53.44 8.54 -10.11
C SER A 181 -52.23 7.63 -10.29
N PHE A 182 -52.39 6.39 -9.81
CA PHE A 182 -51.46 5.28 -9.93
C PHE A 182 -51.23 4.90 -11.40
N VAL A 183 -50.11 5.32 -12.03
CA VAL A 183 -49.36 4.54 -13.03
C VAL A 183 -47.92 5.11 -13.12
N LYS A 184 -46.93 4.21 -13.01
CA LYS A 184 -45.45 4.39 -13.08
C LYS A 184 -44.74 4.91 -11.82
N ALA A 185 -44.24 3.94 -11.05
CA ALA A 185 -43.21 4.11 -10.04
C ALA A 185 -41.90 4.64 -10.67
N ASN A 186 -41.77 5.95 -10.78
CA ASN A 186 -40.46 6.60 -10.80
C ASN A 186 -40.12 7.03 -9.38
N GLN A 187 -38.90 6.71 -8.96
CA GLN A 187 -38.32 7.01 -7.65
C GLN A 187 -38.67 8.43 -7.18
N TYR A 188 -39.54 8.51 -6.18
CA TYR A 188 -39.77 9.73 -5.43
C TYR A 188 -38.54 9.99 -4.55
N VAL A 189 -37.58 10.79 -5.04
CA VAL A 189 -36.50 11.31 -4.19
C VAL A 189 -37.11 12.45 -3.38
N ASN A 190 -37.33 12.19 -2.09
CA ASN A 190 -37.83 13.20 -1.16
C ASN A 190 -36.88 14.43 -1.17
N PRO A 191 -37.33 15.62 -1.61
CA PRO A 191 -36.47 16.79 -1.79
C PRO A 191 -35.84 17.31 -0.47
N LYS A 192 -36.32 16.84 0.68
CA LYS A 192 -35.83 17.22 2.01
C LYS A 192 -34.63 16.41 2.53
N ARG A 193 -34.14 15.39 1.81
CA ARG A 193 -32.95 14.61 2.23
C ARG A 193 -31.82 14.75 1.23
N VAL A 194 -30.92 15.70 1.48
CA VAL A 194 -29.64 15.77 0.77
C VAL A 194 -28.86 14.48 1.02
N ALA A 195 -28.47 13.79 -0.05
CA ALA A 195 -27.66 12.59 0.05
C ALA A 195 -26.35 12.91 0.78
N ARG A 196 -26.06 12.17 1.85
CA ARG A 196 -24.83 12.30 2.62
C ARG A 196 -23.65 11.87 1.74
N ASN A 197 -22.82 12.83 1.36
CA ASN A 197 -21.61 12.60 0.58
C ASN A 197 -20.51 13.58 1.01
N ASN A 198 -19.28 13.37 0.57
CA ASN A 198 -18.14 14.20 0.96
C ASN A 198 -18.19 15.65 0.45
N ARG A 199 -19.08 15.98 -0.51
CA ARG A 199 -19.30 17.36 -0.94
C ARG A 199 -20.24 18.11 0.00
N THR A 200 -21.23 17.40 0.54
CA THR A 200 -22.31 18.00 1.34
C THR A 200 -22.03 17.93 2.83
N HIS A 201 -21.35 16.88 3.31
CA HIS A 201 -21.13 16.63 4.74
C HIS A 201 -19.65 16.43 5.06
N GLN A 202 -19.29 16.69 6.32
CA GLN A 202 -17.98 16.39 6.91
C GLN A 202 -18.15 15.95 8.37
N SER A 203 -17.17 15.22 8.91
CA SER A 203 -17.19 14.85 10.33
C SER A 203 -16.74 16.02 11.21
N LEU A 204 -17.45 16.24 12.30
CA LEU A 204 -17.06 17.19 13.35
C LEU A 204 -15.82 16.72 14.12
N THR A 205 -15.69 15.40 14.30
CA THR A 205 -14.58 14.81 15.07
C THR A 205 -13.30 14.68 14.27
N ASP A 206 -13.41 14.41 12.96
CA ASP A 206 -12.27 14.32 12.05
C ASP A 206 -12.66 14.83 10.65
N PRO A 207 -12.55 16.14 10.39
CA PRO A 207 -12.97 16.75 9.12
C PRO A 207 -12.25 16.23 7.87
N GLN A 208 -11.08 15.62 8.04
CA GLN A 208 -10.27 15.06 6.96
C GLN A 208 -10.65 13.61 6.63
N ALA A 209 -11.39 12.92 7.51
CA ALA A 209 -11.91 11.59 7.21
C ALA A 209 -13.00 11.66 6.14
N ARG A 210 -13.04 10.66 5.24
CA ARG A 210 -13.91 10.67 4.07
C ARG A 210 -14.88 9.50 4.07
N LEU A 211 -16.11 9.76 3.68
CA LEU A 211 -17.13 8.74 3.45
C LEU A 211 -16.71 7.89 2.25
N ALA A 212 -16.48 6.61 2.49
CA ALA A 212 -16.20 5.62 1.46
C ALA A 212 -16.91 4.31 1.77
N THR A 213 -17.09 3.48 0.74
CA THR A 213 -17.85 2.23 0.83
C THR A 213 -16.94 1.07 0.42
N LYS A 214 -16.80 0.08 1.31
CA LYS A 214 -16.19 -1.21 0.95
C LYS A 214 -17.24 -2.06 0.22
N PRO A 215 -16.86 -2.88 -0.77
CA PRO A 215 -17.80 -3.78 -1.44
C PRO A 215 -18.60 -4.61 -0.43
N GLY A 216 -19.94 -4.59 -0.53
CA GLY A 216 -20.84 -5.36 0.34
C GLY A 216 -20.94 -4.87 1.80
N LYS A 217 -20.43 -3.69 2.14
CA LYS A 217 -20.49 -3.11 3.50
C LYS A 217 -21.11 -1.72 3.49
N PRO A 218 -21.72 -1.27 4.61
CA PRO A 218 -22.20 0.11 4.71
C PRO A 218 -21.05 1.10 4.60
N PHE A 219 -21.35 2.30 4.10
CA PHE A 219 -20.38 3.39 4.05
C PHE A 219 -19.93 3.73 5.48
N ARG A 220 -18.63 4.02 5.64
CA ARG A 220 -18.04 4.56 6.89
C ARG A 220 -17.03 5.66 6.54
N LEU A 221 -16.46 6.26 7.57
CA LEU A 221 -15.37 7.22 7.44
C LEU A 221 -14.03 6.48 7.38
N PHE A 222 -13.27 6.71 6.33
CA PHE A 222 -12.02 6.04 6.04
C PHE A 222 -10.90 7.02 5.67
N TYR A 223 -9.68 6.54 5.83
CA TYR A 223 -8.49 6.97 5.10
C TYR A 223 -8.08 5.87 4.13
N SER A 224 -7.44 6.22 3.02
CA SER A 224 -6.82 5.25 2.12
C SER A 224 -5.37 5.03 2.54
N ALA A 225 -4.97 3.77 2.75
CA ALA A 225 -3.59 3.38 2.95
C ALA A 225 -3.03 2.86 1.63
N SER A 226 -2.20 3.67 0.98
CA SER A 226 -1.54 3.33 -0.28
C SER A 226 -0.15 2.79 0.04
N MET A 227 0.21 1.61 -0.48
CA MET A 227 1.45 0.93 -0.10
C MET A 227 2.20 0.40 -1.33
N VAL A 228 3.53 0.41 -1.23
CA VAL A 228 4.47 -0.16 -2.19
C VAL A 228 5.29 -1.25 -1.48
N VAL A 229 5.33 -2.43 -2.07
CA VAL A 229 5.96 -3.63 -1.50
C VAL A 229 6.94 -4.23 -2.52
N ASP A 230 8.14 -4.55 -2.04
CA ASP A 230 9.13 -5.28 -2.79
C ASP A 230 8.72 -6.75 -2.96
N THR A 231 8.77 -7.26 -4.19
CA THR A 231 8.31 -8.62 -4.50
C THR A 231 9.27 -9.73 -4.09
N ALA A 232 10.51 -9.44 -3.68
CA ALA A 232 11.48 -10.48 -3.35
C ALA A 232 11.17 -11.14 -2.00
N GLN A 233 11.00 -10.34 -0.94
CA GLN A 233 10.75 -10.84 0.42
C GLN A 233 9.61 -10.12 1.14
N HIS A 234 8.71 -9.48 0.38
CA HIS A 234 7.53 -8.78 0.91
C HIS A 234 7.88 -7.65 1.89
N VAL A 235 8.95 -6.90 1.63
CA VAL A 235 9.35 -5.73 2.44
C VAL A 235 8.60 -4.50 1.95
N ILE A 236 8.08 -3.71 2.88
CA ILE A 236 7.38 -2.46 2.53
C ILE A 236 8.44 -1.41 2.21
N THR A 237 8.40 -0.85 0.99
CA THR A 237 9.35 0.18 0.52
C THR A 237 8.75 1.59 0.65
N HIS A 238 7.43 1.71 0.58
CA HIS A 238 6.73 2.96 0.83
C HIS A 238 5.30 2.72 1.33
N ILE A 239 4.78 3.63 2.15
CA ILE A 239 3.39 3.65 2.59
C ILE A 239 2.97 5.10 2.87
N GLN A 240 1.74 5.46 2.52
CA GLN A 240 1.17 6.77 2.82
C GLN A 240 -0.33 6.74 3.11
N ALA A 241 -0.81 7.78 3.78
CA ALA A 241 -2.23 7.98 4.05
C ALA A 241 -2.79 9.04 3.10
N ASP A 242 -3.76 8.64 2.30
CA ASP A 242 -4.48 9.48 1.34
C ASP A 242 -5.95 9.66 1.76
N ALA A 243 -6.62 10.63 1.17
CA ALA A 243 -8.05 10.83 1.37
C ALA A 243 -8.86 9.70 0.70
N ALA A 244 -9.81 9.11 1.42
CA ALA A 244 -10.52 7.92 0.92
C ALA A 244 -11.53 8.18 -0.22
N ASP A 245 -11.78 9.44 -0.58
CA ASP A 245 -12.65 9.82 -1.69
C ASP A 245 -11.89 10.10 -3.00
N GLU A 246 -10.56 10.06 -2.96
CA GLU A 246 -9.73 10.17 -4.15
C GLU A 246 -9.64 8.84 -4.90
N LYS A 247 -9.41 8.94 -6.22
CA LYS A 247 -9.21 7.75 -7.07
C LYS A 247 -7.76 7.32 -6.97
N ASP A 248 -7.53 6.03 -6.78
CA ASP A 248 -6.19 5.42 -6.70
C ASP A 248 -5.27 5.84 -7.85
N ALA A 249 -5.82 5.93 -9.07
CA ALA A 249 -5.10 6.42 -10.24
C ALA A 249 -4.39 7.79 -10.05
N ARG A 250 -4.82 8.66 -9.14
CA ARG A 250 -4.14 9.93 -8.88
C ARG A 250 -2.82 9.75 -8.13
N HIS A 251 -2.69 8.70 -7.34
CA HIS A 251 -1.56 8.53 -6.43
C HIS A 251 -0.44 7.66 -7.01
N LEU A 252 -0.68 6.90 -8.09
CA LEU A 252 0.29 5.95 -8.64
C LEU A 252 1.68 6.56 -8.87
N LEU A 253 1.75 7.67 -9.61
CA LEU A 253 3.04 8.28 -9.95
C LEU A 253 3.75 8.81 -8.70
N THR A 254 3.02 9.41 -7.76
CA THR A 254 3.57 9.85 -6.47
C THR A 254 4.15 8.69 -5.68
N LEU A 255 3.44 7.56 -5.59
CA LEU A 255 3.91 6.36 -4.90
C LEU A 255 5.20 5.81 -5.54
N VAL A 256 5.23 5.76 -6.87
CA VAL A 256 6.39 5.32 -7.63
C VAL A 256 7.58 6.25 -7.43
N ASP A 257 7.36 7.57 -7.46
CA ASP A 257 8.41 8.57 -7.25
C ASP A 257 8.99 8.48 -5.84
N GLN A 258 8.14 8.40 -4.82
CA GLN A 258 8.56 8.26 -3.42
C GLN A 258 9.32 6.95 -3.17
N ALA A 259 8.82 5.83 -3.71
CA ALA A 259 9.53 4.56 -3.62
C ALA A 259 10.87 4.61 -4.36
N THR A 260 10.92 5.26 -5.53
CA THR A 260 12.14 5.42 -6.32
C THR A 260 13.19 6.24 -5.55
N VAL A 261 12.80 7.34 -4.91
CA VAL A 261 13.71 8.15 -4.08
C VAL A 261 14.30 7.31 -2.95
N ARG A 262 13.45 6.57 -2.23
CA ARG A 262 13.88 5.71 -1.12
C ARG A 262 14.82 4.59 -1.58
N LEU A 263 14.49 3.90 -2.68
CA LEU A 263 15.30 2.81 -3.21
C LEU A 263 16.63 3.32 -3.79
N ARG A 264 16.64 4.47 -4.49
CA ARG A 264 17.88 5.08 -4.99
C ARG A 264 18.84 5.47 -3.87
N ALA A 265 18.33 5.96 -2.74
CA ALA A 265 19.16 6.23 -1.55
C ALA A 265 19.84 4.98 -0.98
N LEU A 266 19.34 3.79 -1.34
CA LEU A 266 19.91 2.48 -0.96
C LEU A 266 20.74 1.84 -2.08
N GLY A 267 20.93 2.54 -3.22
CA GLY A 267 21.59 1.98 -4.41
C GLY A 267 20.76 0.94 -5.17
N LEU A 268 19.45 0.86 -4.92
CA LEU A 268 18.56 -0.13 -5.53
C LEU A 268 17.72 0.49 -6.67
N PRO A 269 17.70 -0.09 -7.89
CA PRO A 269 16.95 0.46 -9.01
C PRO A 269 15.51 -0.06 -9.05
N LEU A 270 14.53 0.84 -9.20
CA LEU A 270 13.14 0.48 -9.50
C LEU A 270 12.95 0.37 -11.02
N ARG A 271 12.61 -0.84 -11.52
CA ARG A 271 12.47 -1.12 -12.96
C ARG A 271 11.05 -1.47 -13.38
N CYS A 272 10.27 -2.07 -12.49
CA CYS A 272 8.95 -2.59 -12.80
C CYS A 272 7.95 -2.30 -11.68
N VAL A 273 6.72 -1.95 -12.07
CA VAL A 273 5.61 -1.64 -11.16
C VAL A 273 4.41 -2.52 -11.49
N LEU A 274 3.86 -3.15 -10.45
CA LEU A 274 2.65 -3.98 -10.53
C LEU A 274 1.53 -3.27 -9.79
N ALA A 275 0.41 -2.99 -10.45
CA ALA A 275 -0.73 -2.35 -9.80
C ALA A 275 -2.05 -2.94 -10.29
N ASP A 276 -3.11 -2.71 -9.53
CA ASP A 276 -4.46 -3.15 -9.86
C ASP A 276 -5.09 -2.30 -10.99
N ALA A 277 -6.35 -2.58 -11.34
CA ALA A 277 -7.06 -1.78 -12.35
C ALA A 277 -7.47 -0.38 -11.83
N GLY A 278 -7.61 -0.19 -10.51
CA GLY A 278 -7.93 1.09 -9.89
C GLY A 278 -6.88 2.18 -10.17
N PHE A 279 -5.61 1.78 -10.37
CA PHE A 279 -4.54 2.68 -10.78
C PHE A 279 -4.48 2.96 -12.30
N GLY A 280 -5.33 2.33 -13.11
CA GLY A 280 -5.29 2.45 -14.56
C GLY A 280 -5.71 3.84 -15.08
N SER A 281 -4.78 4.59 -15.68
CA SER A 281 -5.08 5.82 -16.40
C SER A 281 -4.06 6.13 -17.49
N GLY A 282 -4.47 6.89 -18.52
CA GLY A 282 -3.58 7.29 -19.61
C GLY A 282 -2.37 8.10 -19.13
N ASN A 283 -2.59 9.03 -18.19
CA ASN A 283 -1.52 9.81 -17.55
C ASN A 283 -0.52 8.92 -16.82
N ASN A 284 -1.01 7.88 -16.13
CA ASN A 284 -0.15 6.94 -15.42
C ASN A 284 0.68 6.09 -16.38
N TYR A 285 0.09 5.61 -17.48
CA TYR A 285 0.83 4.82 -18.46
C TYR A 285 1.93 5.64 -19.14
N ALA A 286 1.62 6.89 -19.52
CA ALA A 286 2.61 7.82 -20.05
C ALA A 286 3.68 8.16 -19.01
N GLY A 287 3.29 8.43 -17.76
CA GLY A 287 4.21 8.78 -16.68
C GLY A 287 5.14 7.64 -16.27
N LEU A 288 4.70 6.38 -16.35
CA LEU A 288 5.57 5.21 -16.13
C LEU A 288 6.57 5.04 -17.29
N GLU A 289 6.11 5.18 -18.54
CA GLU A 289 6.99 5.08 -19.70
C GLU A 289 8.04 6.21 -19.73
N SER A 290 7.68 7.45 -19.37
CA SER A 290 8.65 8.55 -19.31
C SER A 290 9.72 8.38 -18.23
N ARG A 291 9.43 7.58 -17.19
CA ARG A 291 10.38 7.21 -16.13
C ARG A 291 11.21 5.98 -16.47
N ASN A 292 11.03 5.38 -17.65
CA ASN A 292 11.61 4.10 -18.05
C ASN A 292 11.23 2.95 -17.08
N ILE A 293 10.01 2.97 -16.54
CA ILE A 293 9.49 1.95 -15.62
C ILE A 293 8.48 1.06 -16.35
N GLU A 294 8.72 -0.25 -16.34
CA GLU A 294 7.81 -1.22 -16.92
C GLU A 294 6.59 -1.43 -16.01
N GLY A 295 5.49 -0.74 -16.32
CA GLY A 295 4.20 -0.96 -15.66
C GLY A 295 3.46 -2.22 -16.13
N PHE A 296 2.89 -2.97 -15.19
CA PHE A 296 1.82 -3.96 -15.39
C PHE A 296 0.60 -3.51 -14.60
N VAL A 297 -0.23 -2.69 -15.24
CA VAL A 297 -1.43 -2.10 -14.64
C VAL A 297 -2.60 -2.42 -15.56
N ALA A 298 -3.61 -3.12 -15.04
CA ALA A 298 -4.75 -3.52 -15.85
C ALA A 298 -5.56 -2.29 -16.29
N LEU A 299 -6.12 -2.35 -17.50
CA LEU A 299 -6.93 -1.26 -18.03
C LEU A 299 -8.24 -1.14 -17.23
N PHE A 300 -8.57 0.07 -16.79
CA PHE A 300 -9.85 0.38 -16.18
C PHE A 300 -10.90 0.64 -17.28
N GLY A 301 -11.98 -0.16 -17.30
CA GLY A 301 -13.08 -0.04 -18.26
C GLY A 301 -12.80 -0.68 -19.64
N GLN A 302 -13.75 -0.52 -20.56
CA GLN A 302 -13.70 -1.10 -21.91
C GLN A 302 -12.98 -0.17 -22.90
N TYR A 303 -11.65 -0.13 -22.85
CA TYR A 303 -10.90 0.43 -23.98
C TYR A 303 -11.12 -0.46 -25.20
N THR A 304 -11.78 0.09 -26.23
CA THR A 304 -12.06 -0.62 -27.48
C THR A 304 -11.07 -0.13 -28.54
N PRO A 305 -9.96 -0.87 -28.78
CA PRO A 305 -8.92 -0.45 -29.72
C PRO A 305 -9.41 -0.43 -31.17
N ILE A 306 -10.24 -1.40 -31.53
CA ILE A 306 -10.77 -1.59 -32.88
C ILE A 306 -12.24 -1.16 -32.88
N ARG A 307 -12.56 -0.12 -33.62
CA ARG A 307 -13.93 0.35 -33.79
C ARG A 307 -14.39 0.04 -35.20
N GLU A 308 -14.94 -1.14 -35.40
CA GLU A 308 -15.57 -1.46 -36.69
C GLU A 308 -16.76 -0.53 -36.97
N PRO A 309 -16.99 -0.13 -38.23
CA PRO A 309 -16.27 -0.49 -39.47
C PRO A 309 -15.18 0.53 -39.89
N PHE A 310 -14.42 1.10 -38.94
CA PHE A 310 -13.42 2.14 -39.23
C PHE A 310 -12.00 1.60 -39.22
N THR A 311 -11.26 1.85 -40.30
CA THR A 311 -9.83 1.52 -40.45
C THR A 311 -9.00 2.80 -40.37
N TYR A 312 -7.94 2.79 -39.57
CA TYR A 312 -7.04 3.94 -39.44
C TYR A 312 -5.95 3.90 -40.52
N ASP A 313 -5.74 5.02 -41.21
CA ASP A 313 -4.70 5.23 -42.21
C ASP A 313 -3.60 6.12 -41.60
N PRO A 314 -2.42 5.57 -41.24
CA PRO A 314 -1.37 6.32 -40.56
C PRO A 314 -0.71 7.42 -41.40
N LYS A 315 -0.77 7.33 -42.74
CA LYS A 315 -0.08 8.29 -43.63
C LYS A 315 -0.78 9.65 -43.65
N GLU A 316 -2.11 9.61 -43.73
CA GLU A 316 -2.97 10.79 -43.85
C GLU A 316 -3.59 11.21 -42.51
N ASP A 317 -3.38 10.44 -41.45
CA ASP A 317 -4.02 10.61 -40.14
C ASP A 317 -5.56 10.70 -40.22
N VAL A 318 -6.15 9.75 -40.97
CA VAL A 318 -7.61 9.68 -41.18
C VAL A 318 -8.16 8.31 -40.84
N TYR A 319 -9.46 8.26 -40.53
CA TYR A 319 -10.19 6.99 -40.45
C TYR A 319 -11.08 6.81 -41.68
N ARG A 320 -10.98 5.65 -42.31
CA ARG A 320 -11.80 5.26 -43.45
C ARG A 320 -12.91 4.32 -42.97
N CYS A 321 -14.15 4.69 -43.24
CA CYS A 321 -15.31 3.82 -43.03
C CYS A 321 -15.40 2.81 -44.17
N SER A 322 -15.72 1.54 -43.89
CA SER A 322 -16.00 0.54 -44.94
C SER A 322 -17.16 0.93 -45.87
N TYR A 323 -17.99 1.90 -45.48
CA TYR A 323 -19.11 2.44 -46.26
C TYR A 323 -18.77 3.77 -46.98
N GLY A 324 -17.49 4.12 -47.12
CA GLY A 324 -17.03 5.22 -47.98
C GLY A 324 -16.79 6.58 -47.31
N ALA A 325 -17.22 6.80 -46.07
CA ALA A 325 -16.96 8.06 -45.36
C ALA A 325 -15.50 8.17 -44.88
N VAL A 326 -14.91 9.38 -44.98
CA VAL A 326 -13.55 9.67 -44.50
C VAL A 326 -13.62 10.63 -43.32
N LEU A 327 -13.11 10.19 -42.17
CA LEU A 327 -13.08 10.96 -40.94
C LEU A 327 -11.70 11.59 -40.76
N LYS A 328 -11.61 12.90 -40.97
CA LYS A 328 -10.37 13.68 -40.81
C LYS A 328 -10.11 14.02 -39.35
N ASN A 329 -8.83 14.15 -38.97
CA ASN A 329 -8.45 14.67 -37.66
C ASN A 329 -8.70 16.20 -37.59
N TYR A 330 -9.44 16.64 -36.57
CA TYR A 330 -9.72 18.05 -36.29
C TYR A 330 -8.90 18.58 -35.10
N GLY A 331 -7.82 17.89 -34.77
CA GLY A 331 -6.86 18.28 -33.75
C GLY A 331 -7.22 17.82 -32.34
N LEU A 332 -6.30 18.15 -31.43
CA LEU A 332 -6.41 17.90 -30.00
C LEU A 332 -7.25 18.98 -29.34
N ARG A 333 -8.30 18.59 -28.60
CA ARG A 333 -8.98 19.53 -27.68
C ARG A 333 -8.73 19.10 -26.25
N MET A 334 -8.23 20.04 -25.46
CA MET A 334 -7.96 19.86 -24.04
C MET A 334 -9.24 20.11 -23.24
N MET A 335 -9.55 19.22 -22.30
CA MET A 335 -10.66 19.39 -21.37
C MET A 335 -10.28 18.78 -20.03
N GLY A 336 -10.19 19.62 -18.98
CA GLY A 336 -9.93 19.13 -17.62
C GLY A 336 -8.62 18.36 -17.44
N GLY A 337 -7.54 18.83 -18.07
CA GLY A 337 -6.19 18.27 -17.89
C GLY A 337 -5.83 17.07 -18.77
N TYR A 338 -6.73 16.61 -19.64
CA TYR A 338 -6.43 15.61 -20.67
C TYR A 338 -7.01 16.02 -22.01
N GLY A 339 -6.35 15.60 -23.08
CA GLY A 339 -6.74 15.91 -24.44
C GLY A 339 -7.38 14.72 -25.15
N ASN A 340 -8.33 15.01 -26.03
CA ASN A 340 -8.86 14.04 -26.97
C ASN A 340 -8.66 14.52 -28.42
N TYR A 341 -8.28 13.60 -29.28
CA TYR A 341 -8.33 13.77 -30.73
C TYR A 341 -9.75 13.52 -31.23
N TYR A 342 -10.22 14.42 -32.09
CA TYR A 342 -11.56 14.35 -32.66
C TYR A 342 -11.48 14.11 -34.15
N TYR A 343 -12.15 13.05 -34.59
CA TYR A 343 -12.29 12.71 -36.00
C TYR A 343 -13.74 12.84 -36.41
N PHE A 344 -14.00 13.60 -37.48
CA PHE A 344 -15.34 13.84 -37.99
C PHE A 344 -15.44 13.50 -39.47
N SER A 345 -16.56 12.88 -39.84
CA SER A 345 -16.99 12.73 -41.24
C SER A 345 -17.67 13.99 -41.73
N LYS A 346 -17.79 14.13 -43.05
CA LYS A 346 -18.71 15.12 -43.65
C LYS A 346 -20.16 14.66 -43.47
N VAL A 347 -21.08 15.61 -43.40
CA VAL A 347 -22.51 15.31 -43.25
C VAL A 347 -23.05 14.63 -44.52
N SER A 348 -22.59 15.05 -45.70
CA SER A 348 -22.97 14.46 -46.98
C SER A 348 -22.63 12.96 -47.07
N GLU A 349 -21.44 12.58 -46.62
CA GLU A 349 -20.94 11.19 -46.65
C GLU A 349 -21.73 10.24 -45.73
N CYS A 350 -22.46 10.77 -44.74
CA CYS A 350 -23.24 9.97 -43.78
C CYS A 350 -24.76 10.14 -43.94
N LYS A 351 -25.23 10.98 -44.87
CA LYS A 351 -26.65 11.33 -44.99
C LYS A 351 -27.47 10.13 -45.42
N ASP A 352 -27.00 9.41 -46.44
CA ASP A 352 -27.70 8.30 -47.12
C ASP A 352 -27.04 6.94 -46.83
N CYS A 353 -26.34 6.83 -45.69
CA CYS A 353 -25.61 5.62 -45.32
C CYS A 353 -26.56 4.54 -44.73
N PRO A 354 -26.51 3.27 -45.19
CA PRO A 354 -27.39 2.19 -44.71
C PRO A 354 -27.30 1.94 -43.20
N ILE A 355 -26.13 2.14 -42.60
CA ILE A 355 -25.88 1.90 -41.17
C ILE A 355 -25.99 3.17 -40.32
N LYS A 356 -26.49 4.29 -40.85
CA LYS A 356 -26.52 5.59 -40.17
C LYS A 356 -27.18 5.53 -38.79
N VAL A 357 -28.32 4.84 -38.67
CA VAL A 357 -29.05 4.71 -37.39
C VAL A 357 -28.20 4.00 -36.35
N LYS A 358 -27.57 2.86 -36.70
CA LYS A 358 -26.71 2.09 -35.79
C LYS A 358 -25.37 2.79 -35.50
N CYS A 359 -24.81 3.49 -36.49
CA CYS A 359 -23.48 4.08 -36.40
C CYS A 359 -23.47 5.48 -35.76
N CYS A 360 -24.34 6.38 -36.21
CA CYS A 360 -24.39 7.79 -35.80
C CYS A 360 -25.48 8.07 -34.74
N GLY A 361 -26.47 7.18 -34.59
CA GLY A 361 -27.64 7.42 -33.76
C GLY A 361 -28.42 8.64 -34.24
N LYS A 362 -28.78 9.53 -33.31
CA LYS A 362 -29.51 10.79 -33.62
C LYS A 362 -28.64 11.90 -34.24
N LYS A 363 -27.34 11.67 -34.45
CA LYS A 363 -26.41 12.70 -34.95
C LYS A 363 -26.34 12.71 -36.47
N GLN A 364 -26.15 13.90 -37.05
CA GLN A 364 -26.06 14.09 -38.50
C GLN A 364 -24.78 13.51 -39.14
N ARG A 365 -23.72 13.30 -38.34
CA ARG A 365 -22.43 12.76 -38.80
C ARG A 365 -21.78 11.91 -37.73
N LYS A 366 -20.87 11.02 -38.14
CA LYS A 366 -20.06 10.23 -37.21
C LYS A 366 -18.95 11.07 -36.61
N ARG A 367 -18.77 10.92 -35.29
CA ARG A 367 -17.66 11.46 -34.51
C ARG A 367 -16.94 10.32 -33.81
N LEU A 368 -15.64 10.16 -34.07
CA LEU A 368 -14.77 9.30 -33.27
C LEU A 368 -13.94 10.18 -32.34
N VAL A 369 -13.83 9.74 -31.08
CA VAL A 369 -13.04 10.41 -30.06
C VAL A 369 -12.01 9.42 -29.55
N PHE A 370 -10.74 9.83 -29.60
CA PHE A 370 -9.62 9.05 -29.08
C PHE A 370 -8.88 9.88 -28.04
N THR A 371 -8.48 9.25 -26.94
CA THR A 371 -7.65 9.91 -25.93
C THR A 371 -6.25 10.19 -26.49
N MET A 372 -5.62 11.28 -26.07
CA MET A 372 -4.21 11.57 -26.38
C MET A 372 -3.27 10.42 -25.98
N TYR A 373 -3.65 9.65 -24.97
CA TYR A 373 -2.85 8.53 -24.45
C TYR A 373 -3.07 7.20 -25.18
N ARG A 374 -3.74 7.20 -26.35
CA ARG A 374 -4.12 6.00 -27.11
C ARG A 374 -2.98 4.98 -27.22
N ASN A 375 -1.81 5.45 -27.66
CA ASN A 375 -0.66 4.58 -27.89
C ASN A 375 -0.16 3.92 -26.58
N HIS A 376 -0.24 4.63 -25.46
CA HIS A 376 0.12 4.10 -24.14
C HIS A 376 -0.89 3.03 -23.68
N TYR A 377 -2.18 3.23 -23.92
CA TYR A 377 -3.22 2.21 -23.64
C TYR A 377 -2.97 0.92 -24.44
N GLU A 378 -2.71 1.04 -25.74
CA GLU A 378 -2.47 -0.12 -26.61
C GLU A 378 -1.20 -0.89 -26.21
N ARG A 379 -0.11 -0.19 -25.88
CA ARG A 379 1.12 -0.83 -25.36
C ARG A 379 0.90 -1.49 -24.01
N MET A 380 0.17 -0.85 -23.09
CA MET A 380 -0.16 -1.44 -21.79
C MET A 380 -1.02 -2.68 -21.94
N GLN A 381 -2.05 -2.63 -22.81
CA GLN A 381 -2.92 -3.77 -23.06
C GLN A 381 -2.14 -4.96 -23.63
N LYS A 382 -1.25 -4.72 -24.61
CA LYS A 382 -0.36 -5.76 -25.14
C LYS A 382 0.52 -6.38 -24.04
N ARG A 383 1.08 -5.56 -23.14
CA ARG A 383 1.90 -6.03 -22.00
C ARG A 383 1.10 -6.87 -21.01
N VAL A 384 -0.05 -6.39 -20.57
CA VAL A 384 -0.90 -7.09 -19.58
C VAL A 384 -1.47 -8.39 -20.13
N SER A 385 -1.87 -8.42 -21.41
CA SER A 385 -2.41 -9.62 -22.06
C SER A 385 -1.35 -10.68 -22.39
N SER A 386 -0.07 -10.37 -22.27
CA SER A 386 1.01 -11.34 -22.52
C SER A 386 1.10 -12.42 -21.44
N ALA A 387 1.80 -13.53 -21.74
CA ALA A 387 2.11 -14.56 -20.75
C ALA A 387 2.90 -14.00 -19.55
N LYS A 388 3.82 -13.05 -19.81
CA LYS A 388 4.52 -12.29 -18.77
C LYS A 388 3.53 -11.52 -17.91
N GLY A 389 2.58 -10.80 -18.51
CA GLY A 389 1.55 -10.05 -17.80
C GLY A 389 0.71 -10.90 -16.84
N SER A 390 0.33 -12.11 -17.27
CA SER A 390 -0.41 -13.06 -16.43
C SER A 390 0.42 -13.55 -15.23
N ARG A 391 1.73 -13.79 -15.42
CA ARG A 391 2.66 -14.11 -14.32
C ARG A 391 2.81 -12.92 -13.36
N MET A 392 3.00 -11.72 -13.88
CA MET A 392 3.16 -10.50 -13.06
C MET A 392 1.89 -10.19 -12.26
N LYS A 393 0.70 -10.44 -12.82
CA LYS A 393 -0.57 -10.31 -12.09
C LYS A 393 -0.63 -11.24 -10.88
N LYS A 394 -0.24 -12.51 -11.03
CA LYS A 394 -0.17 -13.48 -9.93
C LYS A 394 0.87 -13.07 -8.88
N LEU A 395 2.03 -12.58 -9.33
CA LEU A 395 3.08 -12.08 -8.44
C LEU A 395 2.60 -10.89 -7.60
N ARG A 396 1.83 -9.97 -8.19
CA ARG A 396 1.24 -8.84 -7.46
C ARG A 396 0.34 -9.31 -6.32
N SER A 397 -0.65 -10.18 -6.63
CA SER A 397 -1.60 -10.67 -5.63
C SER A 397 -0.90 -11.44 -4.52
N SER A 398 0.04 -12.33 -4.87
CA SER A 398 0.80 -13.09 -3.88
C SER A 398 1.73 -12.21 -3.04
N THR A 399 2.12 -11.03 -3.53
CA THR A 399 3.03 -10.13 -2.80
C THR A 399 2.28 -9.24 -1.83
N VAL A 400 1.31 -8.47 -2.32
CA VAL A 400 0.76 -7.31 -1.59
C VAL A 400 -0.38 -7.71 -0.66
N GLU A 401 -1.22 -8.66 -1.06
CA GLU A 401 -2.38 -9.09 -0.26
C GLU A 401 -1.96 -9.67 1.10
N PRO A 402 -0.92 -10.52 1.22
CA PRO A 402 -0.46 -10.99 2.52
C PRO A 402 0.11 -9.87 3.40
N VAL A 403 0.77 -8.87 2.82
CA VAL A 403 1.32 -7.73 3.59
C VAL A 403 0.17 -6.87 4.13
N PHE A 404 -0.81 -6.51 3.31
CA PHE A 404 -1.99 -5.79 3.79
C PHE A 404 -2.77 -6.60 4.83
N GLY A 405 -2.99 -7.89 4.57
CA GLY A 405 -3.63 -8.79 5.53
C GLY A 405 -2.89 -8.81 6.87
N SER A 406 -1.55 -8.82 6.83
CA SER A 406 -0.72 -8.76 8.03
C SER A 406 -0.90 -7.44 8.77
N LEU A 407 -0.79 -6.30 8.07
CA LEU A 407 -0.92 -4.99 8.69
C LEU A 407 -2.29 -4.77 9.34
N LEU A 408 -3.36 -5.17 8.64
CA LEU A 408 -4.74 -5.01 9.11
C LEU A 408 -5.06 -5.92 10.29
N ASN A 409 -4.57 -7.16 10.30
CA ASN A 409 -4.94 -8.16 11.31
C ASN A 409 -3.98 -8.25 12.50
N TYR A 410 -2.69 -7.94 12.30
CA TYR A 410 -1.63 -8.18 13.29
C TYR A 410 -0.80 -6.95 13.64
N PHE A 411 -0.92 -5.82 12.93
CA PHE A 411 -0.17 -4.58 13.24
C PHE A 411 -1.06 -3.36 13.52
N GLY A 412 -2.29 -3.57 13.98
CA GLY A 412 -3.16 -2.51 14.48
C GLY A 412 -3.62 -1.50 13.42
N MET A 413 -3.62 -1.89 12.13
CA MET A 413 -3.98 -0.99 11.01
C MET A 413 -5.46 -1.06 10.60
N ARG A 414 -6.30 -1.87 11.26
CA ARG A 414 -7.74 -1.95 10.93
C ARG A 414 -8.48 -0.62 11.12
N ARG A 415 -8.11 0.13 12.16
CA ARG A 415 -8.66 1.45 12.51
C ARG A 415 -7.52 2.37 12.97
N SER A 416 -7.48 3.58 12.43
CA SER A 416 -6.64 4.64 12.99
C SER A 416 -7.36 5.22 14.21
N ASN A 417 -6.71 5.21 15.37
CA ASN A 417 -7.21 5.88 16.57
C ASN A 417 -6.74 7.33 16.70
N ALA A 418 -5.85 7.76 15.79
CA ALA A 418 -5.47 9.15 15.65
C ALA A 418 -6.37 9.88 14.64
N ARG A 419 -6.51 11.20 14.80
CA ARG A 419 -7.39 12.06 14.00
C ARG A 419 -6.57 12.95 13.08
N GLY A 420 -7.08 13.16 11.87
CA GLY A 420 -6.38 13.88 10.80
C GLY A 420 -5.44 12.99 9.98
N GLN A 421 -5.23 13.39 8.73
CA GLN A 421 -4.48 12.65 7.73
C GLN A 421 -3.00 12.48 8.12
N SER A 422 -2.34 13.54 8.62
CA SER A 422 -0.95 13.44 9.11
C SER A 422 -0.84 12.42 10.26
N ALA A 423 -1.78 12.40 11.19
CA ALA A 423 -1.72 11.46 12.31
C ALA A 423 -2.00 10.00 11.86
N ALA A 424 -2.91 9.81 10.89
CA ALA A 424 -3.12 8.53 10.23
C ALA A 424 -1.86 8.08 9.46
N HIS A 425 -1.19 9.00 8.76
CA HIS A 425 0.04 8.75 8.03
C HIS A 425 1.16 8.24 8.96
N LYS A 426 1.40 8.93 10.08
CA LYS A 426 2.37 8.50 11.11
C LYS A 426 2.10 7.09 11.61
N ARG A 427 0.82 6.72 11.85
CA ARG A 427 0.45 5.35 12.26
C ARG A 427 0.76 4.31 11.19
N MET A 428 0.48 4.62 9.92
CA MET A 428 0.79 3.72 8.81
C MET A 428 2.31 3.51 8.67
N LEU A 429 3.11 4.58 8.81
CA LEU A 429 4.57 4.50 8.84
C LEU A 429 5.07 3.63 9.99
N LEU A 430 4.54 3.79 11.20
CA LEU A 430 4.91 2.98 12.36
C LEU A 430 4.52 1.50 12.20
N ALA A 431 3.33 1.22 11.66
CA ALA A 431 2.89 -0.15 11.38
C ALA A 431 3.82 -0.82 10.35
N ALA A 432 4.19 -0.11 9.29
CA ALA A 432 5.13 -0.61 8.29
C ALA A 432 6.56 -0.77 8.85
N THR A 433 6.99 0.13 9.73
CA THR A 433 8.27 0.03 10.44
C THR A 433 8.31 -1.22 11.30
N ALA A 434 7.27 -1.47 12.12
CA ALA A 434 7.16 -2.67 12.95
C ALA A 434 7.15 -3.96 12.12
N TYR A 435 6.42 -3.97 10.99
CA TYR A 435 6.39 -5.09 10.06
C TYR A 435 7.77 -5.38 9.45
N ASN A 436 8.45 -4.34 8.95
CA ASN A 436 9.79 -4.47 8.36
C ASN A 436 10.81 -4.95 9.40
N LEU A 437 10.82 -4.39 10.61
CA LEU A 437 11.71 -4.81 11.70
C LEU A 437 11.48 -6.29 12.09
N LYS A 438 10.21 -6.73 12.16
CA LYS A 438 9.91 -8.14 12.42
C LYS A 438 10.47 -9.06 11.34
N LYS A 439 10.37 -8.68 10.06
CA LYS A 439 10.98 -9.44 8.95
C LYS A 439 12.50 -9.45 9.01
N TRP A 440 13.11 -8.31 9.30
CA TRP A 440 14.55 -8.17 9.43
C TRP A 440 15.11 -9.08 10.53
N LEU A 441 14.51 -9.09 11.71
CA LEU A 441 14.92 -9.97 12.82
C LEU A 441 14.78 -11.45 12.47
N VAL A 442 13.64 -11.87 11.93
CA VAL A 442 13.42 -13.28 11.52
C VAL A 442 14.48 -13.74 10.51
N LYS A 443 14.95 -12.85 9.63
CA LYS A 443 16.02 -13.17 8.67
C LYS A 443 17.39 -13.35 9.34
N LYS A 444 17.72 -12.54 10.34
CA LYS A 444 18.98 -12.64 11.11
C LYS A 444 19.06 -13.96 11.88
N ASP A 445 17.94 -14.38 12.45
CA ASP A 445 17.89 -15.52 13.37
C ASP A 445 17.54 -16.86 12.70
N TRP A 446 17.32 -16.87 11.39
CA TRP A 446 17.13 -18.14 10.69
C TRP A 446 18.48 -18.88 10.66
N PRO A 447 18.61 -20.07 11.27
CA PRO A 447 19.84 -20.83 11.16
C PRO A 447 20.11 -21.04 9.67
N LYS A 448 21.27 -20.59 9.19
CA LYS A 448 21.72 -20.90 7.83
C LYS A 448 21.83 -22.42 7.78
N ALA A 449 20.80 -23.10 7.26
CA ALA A 449 20.87 -24.54 7.05
C ALA A 449 21.98 -24.79 6.02
N VAL A 450 23.19 -25.11 6.52
CA VAL A 450 24.29 -25.57 5.69
C VAL A 450 23.88 -26.95 5.23
N THR A 451 23.31 -27.03 4.04
CA THR A 451 22.99 -28.32 3.43
C THR A 451 24.31 -28.88 2.90
N GLN A 452 24.99 -29.70 3.71
CA GLN A 452 26.12 -30.49 3.21
C GLN A 452 25.54 -31.64 2.38
N VAL A 453 25.86 -31.65 1.08
CA VAL A 453 25.56 -32.78 0.21
C VAL A 453 26.67 -33.81 0.42
N LEU A 454 26.39 -34.86 1.20
CA LEU A 454 27.27 -36.02 1.28
C LEU A 454 27.01 -36.92 0.07
N VAL A 455 27.95 -36.96 -0.87
CA VAL A 455 27.94 -37.94 -1.96
C VAL A 455 28.58 -39.22 -1.41
N LEU A 456 27.78 -40.26 -1.21
CA LEU A 456 28.29 -41.60 -0.90
C LEU A 456 28.65 -42.29 -2.21
N TYR A 457 29.94 -42.52 -2.42
CA TYR A 457 30.42 -43.45 -3.44
C TYR A 457 30.33 -44.88 -2.89
N PRO A 458 29.82 -45.86 -3.65
CA PRO A 458 30.18 -47.24 -3.39
C PRO A 458 31.67 -47.38 -3.74
N ASP A 459 32.42 -47.96 -2.81
CA ASP A 459 33.86 -48.24 -2.86
C ASP A 459 34.80 -47.12 -2.33
N ASN A 460 35.01 -47.17 -1.01
CA ASN A 460 36.21 -46.78 -0.25
C ASN A 460 37.17 -45.75 -0.86
N LEU A 461 36.73 -44.51 -1.10
CA LEU A 461 37.65 -43.36 -1.17
C LEU A 461 36.91 -42.07 -0.75
N PHE A 462 37.26 -41.53 0.42
CA PHE A 462 36.74 -40.25 0.90
C PHE A 462 37.43 -39.09 0.14
N VAL A 463 36.67 -38.36 -0.68
CA VAL A 463 37.10 -37.06 -1.22
C VAL A 463 35.98 -36.04 -1.00
N SER A 464 36.25 -35.01 -0.18
CA SER A 464 35.33 -33.90 0.04
C SER A 464 35.45 -32.86 -1.08
N PHE A 465 34.37 -32.58 -1.82
CA PHE A 465 34.27 -31.43 -2.71
C PHE A 465 33.23 -30.44 -2.21
N ASN A 466 33.63 -29.17 -2.05
CA ASN A 466 32.73 -28.04 -1.81
C ASN A 466 32.15 -27.56 -3.15
N LEU A 467 30.91 -27.92 -3.46
CA LEU A 467 30.17 -27.37 -4.61
C LEU A 467 28.88 -26.71 -4.11
N GLY A 468 28.81 -25.39 -4.25
CA GLY A 468 27.62 -24.60 -3.95
C GLY A 468 26.53 -24.80 -5.00
N LEU A 469 25.36 -25.30 -4.59
CA LEU A 469 24.18 -25.46 -5.44
C LEU A 469 23.00 -24.61 -4.93
N TRP A 470 22.43 -23.82 -5.85
CA TRP A 470 21.28 -22.95 -5.65
C TRP A 470 19.97 -23.75 -5.55
N LYS A 471 19.16 -23.49 -4.52
CA LYS A 471 17.84 -24.14 -4.35
C LYS A 471 16.72 -23.32 -5.00
N ARG A 472 15.99 -23.93 -5.94
CA ARG A 472 14.65 -23.50 -6.40
C ARG A 472 13.60 -23.92 -5.37
N SER A 473 12.65 -23.02 -5.12
CA SER A 473 11.60 -23.11 -4.10
C SER A 473 10.55 -24.20 -4.38
N GLY A 474 10.11 -24.89 -3.32
CA GLY A 474 8.96 -25.78 -3.29
C GLY A 474 8.26 -25.70 -1.93
N LEU A 475 6.93 -25.58 -1.96
CA LEU A 475 6.03 -25.34 -0.82
C LEU A 475 6.06 -26.46 0.23
N CYS A 476 5.90 -26.11 1.50
CA CYS A 476 5.71 -27.05 2.61
C CYS A 476 4.31 -26.85 3.21
N ASN A 477 3.46 -27.87 3.13
CA ASN A 477 2.26 -28.00 3.95
C ASN A 477 2.53 -28.98 5.10
N SER A 478 1.84 -28.72 6.21
CA SER A 478 1.87 -29.47 7.47
C SER A 478 1.70 -30.98 7.31
N HIS A 479 2.58 -31.74 7.95
CA HIS A 479 2.56 -33.20 8.16
C HIS A 479 2.70 -34.03 6.87
N GLY A 480 3.96 -34.31 6.50
CA GLY A 480 4.30 -35.31 5.48
C GLY A 480 5.79 -35.33 5.22
N ARG A 481 6.42 -36.52 5.32
CA ARG A 481 7.83 -36.75 4.95
C ARG A 481 8.10 -36.18 3.55
N LEU A 482 9.07 -35.28 3.46
CA LEU A 482 9.50 -34.69 2.19
C LEU A 482 10.52 -35.64 1.52
N LEU A 483 10.05 -36.53 0.63
CA LEU A 483 10.93 -37.25 -0.31
C LEU A 483 11.21 -36.34 -1.50
N ILE A 484 12.39 -35.72 -1.54
CA ILE A 484 12.84 -34.97 -2.71
C ILE A 484 13.58 -35.95 -3.63
N HIS A 485 12.92 -36.39 -4.71
CA HIS A 485 13.64 -37.00 -5.84
C HIS A 485 14.33 -35.89 -6.64
N ALA A 486 15.65 -35.79 -6.51
CA ALA A 486 16.47 -34.98 -7.40
C ALA A 486 17.08 -35.91 -8.46
N GLN A 487 16.63 -35.80 -9.71
CA GLN A 487 17.19 -36.53 -10.84
C GLN A 487 18.30 -35.66 -11.46
N ILE A 488 19.56 -36.04 -11.25
CA ILE A 488 20.70 -35.41 -11.93
C ILE A 488 20.90 -36.17 -13.24
N ILE A 489 20.56 -35.54 -14.37
CA ILE A 489 20.87 -36.08 -15.69
C ILE A 489 22.26 -35.58 -16.08
N HIS A 490 23.28 -36.41 -15.85
CA HIS A 490 24.58 -36.30 -16.50
C HIS A 490 24.84 -37.59 -17.27
N ARG A 491 25.37 -37.47 -18.48
CA ARG A 491 25.55 -38.59 -19.43
C ARG A 491 26.17 -39.82 -18.73
N ASN A 492 25.41 -40.92 -18.72
CA ASN A 492 25.76 -42.31 -18.38
C ASN A 492 25.82 -42.79 -16.92
N ILE A 493 25.31 -42.08 -15.90
CA ILE A 493 25.15 -42.70 -14.56
C ILE A 493 23.84 -42.27 -13.89
N THR A 494 22.98 -43.25 -13.56
CA THR A 494 21.81 -43.07 -12.67
C THR A 494 22.24 -43.27 -11.21
N MET A 495 22.24 -42.22 -10.38
CA MET A 495 22.50 -42.34 -8.94
C MET A 495 21.21 -42.12 -8.11
N ASN A 496 20.99 -42.97 -7.11
CA ASN A 496 19.97 -42.77 -6.07
C ASN A 496 20.56 -41.89 -4.97
N VAL A 497 19.99 -40.71 -4.73
CA VAL A 497 20.39 -39.81 -3.64
C VAL A 497 19.47 -40.04 -2.44
N ILE A 498 20.02 -40.51 -1.31
CA ILE A 498 19.31 -40.56 -0.03
C ILE A 498 19.68 -39.28 0.74
N SER A 499 18.71 -38.38 0.95
CA SER A 499 18.90 -37.22 1.83
C SER A 499 18.70 -37.65 3.28
N VAL A 500 19.75 -37.56 4.11
CA VAL A 500 19.65 -37.72 5.56
C VAL A 500 19.73 -36.33 6.20
N THR A 501 18.64 -35.92 6.84
CA THR A 501 18.57 -34.66 7.61
C THR A 501 18.96 -34.96 9.05
N PHE A 502 20.15 -34.55 9.50
CA PHE A 502 20.49 -34.55 10.92
C PHE A 502 19.94 -33.28 11.58
N TRP A 503 19.10 -33.46 12.60
CA TRP A 503 18.73 -32.41 13.53
C TRP A 503 19.70 -32.50 14.71
N ALA A 504 20.72 -31.65 14.73
CA ALA A 504 21.51 -31.46 15.95
C ALA A 504 20.66 -30.63 16.92
N TRP A 505 20.21 -31.27 18.00
CA TRP A 505 19.74 -30.59 19.20
C TRP A 505 20.95 -30.37 20.08
N ASP A 506 21.35 -29.11 20.27
CA ASP A 506 22.08 -28.62 21.44
C ASP A 506 21.61 -27.19 21.73
#